data_AF-A0A7V9HTL9-F1
#
_entry.id   AF-A0A7V9HTL9-F1
#
_cell.length_a   1.000
_cell.length_b   1.000
_cell.length_c   1.000
_cell.angle_alpha   90.00
_cell.angle_beta   90.00
_cell.angle_gamma   90.00
#
_symmetry.space_group_name_H-M   'P 1'
#
loop_
_entity.id
_entity.type
_entity.pdbx_description
1 polymer ?
#
loop_
_entity_poly.entity_id
_entity_poly.type
_entity_poly.pdbx_seq_one_letter_code
_entity_poly.pdbx_strand_id
1 'polypeptide(L)'
;MEKTLRVLNRMVKDGVIERYAIGGAVAAIFYVEPINTNDLDIFFHVQDPSAGLDILAPLYEYLGYLGYKGQGEAIDIEGWPVQFLPVFNPLLEEAVEQAKEVRFQRTKTNVMQAEHLVAIMLRQA
;
A
#
# COMPACT_ATOMS: atom_id res chain seq x y z
N MET A 1 -7.99 10.03 2.66
CA MET A 1 -7.44 9.00 3.57
C MET A 1 -8.49 8.01 4.04
N GLU A 2 -9.44 8.33 4.94
CA GLU A 2 -10.37 7.26 5.42
C GLU A 2 -11.13 6.57 4.27
N LYS A 3 -11.68 7.35 3.31
CA LYS A 3 -12.33 6.81 2.11
C LYS A 3 -11.36 5.99 1.25
N THR A 4 -10.15 6.50 1.02
CA THR A 4 -9.04 5.79 0.35
C THR A 4 -8.79 4.41 0.98
N LEU A 5 -8.65 4.34 2.30
CA LEU A 5 -8.45 3.08 3.04
C LEU A 5 -9.63 2.11 2.88
N ARG A 6 -10.88 2.62 2.78
CA ARG A 6 -12.04 1.77 2.50
C ARG A 6 -11.98 1.14 1.11
N VAL A 7 -11.47 1.86 0.11
CA VAL A 7 -11.24 1.31 -1.24
C VAL A 7 -10.17 0.23 -1.20
N LEU A 8 -9.04 0.47 -0.53
CA LEU A 8 -7.98 -0.53 -0.38
C LEU A 8 -8.46 -1.79 0.34
N ASN A 9 -9.24 -1.63 1.41
CA ASN A 9 -9.86 -2.77 2.11
C ASN A 9 -10.88 -3.50 1.24
N ARG A 10 -11.59 -2.79 0.35
CA ARG A 10 -12.48 -3.40 -0.62
C ARG A 10 -11.70 -4.22 -1.65
N MET A 11 -10.55 -3.73 -2.13
CA MET A 11 -9.68 -4.50 -3.03
C MET A 11 -9.24 -5.83 -2.41
N VAL A 12 -8.91 -5.83 -1.11
CA VAL A 12 -8.63 -7.07 -0.36
C VAL A 12 -9.85 -7.99 -0.32
N LYS A 13 -11.01 -7.44 0.04
CA LYS A 13 -12.26 -8.21 0.14
C LYS A 13 -12.69 -8.80 -1.20
N ASP A 14 -12.49 -8.07 -2.28
CA ASP A 14 -12.85 -8.46 -3.65
C ASP A 14 -11.77 -9.36 -4.28
N GLY A 15 -10.67 -9.64 -3.58
CA GLY A 15 -9.63 -10.57 -4.01
C GLY A 15 -8.67 -10.00 -5.06
N VAL A 16 -8.61 -8.68 -5.24
CA VAL A 16 -7.70 -8.02 -6.19
C VAL A 16 -6.26 -8.04 -5.66
N ILE A 17 -6.10 -7.87 -4.36
CA ILE A 17 -4.84 -8.01 -3.63
C ILE A 17 -5.10 -8.90 -2.41
N GLU A 18 -4.17 -9.78 -2.07
CA GLU A 18 -4.37 -10.67 -0.91
C GLU A 18 -4.27 -9.91 0.42
N ARG A 19 -3.23 -9.08 0.53
CA ARG A 19 -2.92 -8.31 1.73
C ARG A 19 -2.08 -7.11 1.36
N TYR A 20 -2.22 -6.03 2.13
CA TYR A 20 -1.37 -4.88 2.03
C TYR A 20 -0.94 -4.33 3.40
N ALA A 21 0.12 -3.53 3.38
CA ALA A 21 0.54 -2.66 4.46
C ALA A 21 0.89 -1.26 3.94
N ILE A 22 0.59 -0.25 4.74
CA ILE A 22 1.05 1.12 4.51
C ILE A 22 2.52 1.19 4.90
N GLY A 23 3.35 1.65 3.97
CA GLY A 23 4.77 1.88 4.16
C GLY A 23 5.16 3.36 4.05
N GLY A 24 6.46 3.59 3.83
CA GLY A 24 7.00 4.91 3.51
C GLY A 24 6.71 5.99 4.54
N ALA A 25 6.60 7.23 4.06
CA ALA A 25 6.47 8.40 4.94
C ALA A 25 5.15 8.42 5.71
N VAL A 26 4.03 7.98 5.11
CA VAL A 26 2.74 7.88 5.84
C VAL A 26 2.84 6.91 7.02
N ALA A 27 3.51 5.76 6.84
CA ALA A 27 3.73 4.81 7.92
C ALA A 27 4.64 5.39 9.01
N ALA A 28 5.68 6.14 8.64
CA ALA A 28 6.62 6.75 9.57
C ALA A 28 5.95 7.72 10.56
N ILE A 29 4.89 8.43 10.14
CA ILE A 29 4.13 9.37 11.00
C ILE A 29 3.52 8.68 12.24
N PHE A 30 3.38 7.34 12.24
CA PHE A 30 2.96 6.61 13.44
C PHE A 30 4.04 6.50 14.53
N TYR A 31 5.29 6.85 14.20
CA TYR A 31 6.46 6.67 15.07
C TYR A 31 7.25 7.96 15.30
N VAL A 32 7.11 8.94 14.40
CA VAL A 32 7.82 10.23 14.47
C VAL A 32 6.86 11.40 14.27
N GLU A 33 7.36 12.63 14.45
CA GLU A 33 6.56 13.83 14.23
C GLU A 33 6.00 13.89 12.79
N PRO A 34 4.74 14.31 12.62
CA PRO A 34 4.13 14.39 11.29
C PRO A 34 4.91 15.29 10.34
N ILE A 35 5.27 14.74 9.19
CA ILE A 35 5.86 15.47 8.07
C ILE A 35 4.90 15.43 6.88
N ASN A 36 4.98 16.43 6.01
CA ASN A 36 4.19 16.42 4.79
C ASN A 36 4.71 15.30 3.87
N THR A 37 3.81 14.47 3.36
CA THR A 37 4.10 13.37 2.45
C THR A 37 3.31 13.56 1.17
N ASN A 38 3.88 13.13 0.05
CA ASN A 38 3.28 13.37 -1.27
C ASN A 38 2.22 12.33 -1.61
N ASP A 39 2.42 11.09 -1.16
CA ASP A 39 1.68 9.90 -1.55
C ASP A 39 1.47 8.93 -0.38
N LEU A 40 0.61 7.95 -0.66
CA LEU A 40 0.34 6.80 0.20
C LEU A 40 0.96 5.56 -0.44
N ASP A 41 2.06 5.08 0.15
CA ASP A 41 2.74 3.86 -0.28
C ASP A 41 2.01 2.61 0.23
N ILE A 42 1.54 1.78 -0.70
CA ILE A 42 0.83 0.54 -0.42
C ILE A 42 1.67 -0.64 -0.91
N PHE A 43 2.28 -1.34 0.04
CA PHE A 43 3.01 -2.57 -0.21
C PHE A 43 2.07 -3.76 -0.17
N PHE A 44 2.08 -4.62 -1.18
CA PHE A 44 1.12 -5.72 -1.29
C PHE A 44 1.72 -6.99 -1.89
N HIS A 45 1.14 -8.13 -1.54
CA HIS A 45 1.50 -9.44 -2.12
C HIS A 45 0.83 -9.62 -3.48
N VAL A 46 1.63 -10.04 -4.47
CA VAL A 46 1.13 -10.49 -5.77
C VAL A 46 0.62 -11.92 -5.61
N GLN A 47 -0.63 -12.17 -5.99
CA GLN A 47 -1.27 -13.49 -5.81
C GLN A 47 -0.61 -14.60 -6.64
N ASP A 48 0.03 -14.26 -7.75
CA ASP A 48 0.68 -15.24 -8.62
C ASP A 48 1.91 -14.64 -9.31
N PRO A 49 3.14 -15.07 -8.97
CA PRO A 49 4.35 -14.68 -9.67
C PRO A 49 4.37 -15.09 -11.15
N SER A 50 3.47 -16.01 -11.56
CA SER A 50 3.26 -16.45 -12.94
C SER A 50 2.18 -15.66 -13.68
N ALA A 51 1.55 -14.66 -13.04
CA ALA A 51 0.59 -13.74 -13.65
C ALA A 51 1.26 -12.82 -14.69
N GLY A 52 1.63 -13.38 -15.83
CA GLY A 52 2.08 -12.64 -17.02
C GLY A 52 3.26 -11.70 -16.80
N LEU A 53 3.44 -10.78 -17.75
CA LEU A 53 4.50 -9.77 -17.72
C LEU A 53 4.12 -8.51 -16.91
N ASP A 54 2.84 -8.33 -16.57
CA ASP A 54 2.32 -7.14 -15.90
C ASP A 54 1.47 -7.52 -14.67
N ILE A 55 2.15 -7.63 -13.54
CA ILE A 55 1.58 -7.95 -12.22
C ILE A 55 0.62 -6.88 -11.68
N LEU A 56 0.62 -5.67 -12.27
CA LEU A 56 -0.22 -4.56 -11.83
C LEU A 56 -1.49 -4.41 -12.65
N ALA A 57 -1.57 -5.03 -13.84
CA ALA A 57 -2.70 -4.89 -14.75
C ALA A 57 -4.07 -5.15 -14.07
N PRO A 58 -4.26 -6.24 -13.29
CA PRO A 58 -5.54 -6.52 -12.63
C PRO A 58 -5.98 -5.41 -11.67
N LEU A 59 -5.02 -4.79 -10.99
CA LEU A 59 -5.26 -3.69 -10.06
C LEU A 59 -5.68 -2.42 -10.80
N TYR A 60 -4.98 -2.08 -11.88
CA TYR A 60 -5.31 -0.91 -12.71
C TYR A 60 -6.67 -1.07 -13.38
N GLU A 61 -6.98 -2.26 -13.90
CA GLU A 61 -8.29 -2.56 -14.47
C GLU A 61 -9.39 -2.40 -13.43
N TYR A 62 -9.25 -3.03 -12.25
CA TYR A 62 -10.22 -2.92 -11.16
C TYR A 62 -10.49 -1.48 -10.75
N LEU A 63 -9.42 -0.70 -10.52
CA LEU A 63 -9.55 0.70 -10.12
C LEU A 63 -10.10 1.59 -11.25
N GLY A 64 -9.74 1.28 -12.50
CA GLY A 64 -10.30 1.90 -13.69
C GLY A 64 -11.81 1.67 -13.85
N TYR A 65 -12.29 0.46 -13.58
CA TYR A 65 -13.73 0.16 -13.55
C TYR A 65 -14.49 0.92 -12.46
N LEU A 66 -13.83 1.25 -11.34
CA LEU A 66 -14.38 2.10 -10.29
C LEU A 66 -14.30 3.61 -10.62
N GLY A 67 -13.67 3.98 -11.74
CA GLY A 67 -13.54 5.36 -12.21
C GLY A 67 -12.31 6.10 -11.68
N TYR A 68 -11.41 5.42 -10.97
CA TYR A 68 -10.15 6.00 -10.52
C TYR A 68 -9.15 6.11 -11.69
N LYS A 69 -8.27 7.10 -11.64
CA LYS A 69 -7.34 7.42 -12.73
C LYS A 69 -5.91 7.51 -12.22
N GLY A 70 -4.97 7.13 -13.08
CA GLY A 70 -3.54 7.32 -12.83
C GLY A 70 -3.17 8.81 -12.78
N GLN A 71 -2.22 9.12 -11.88
CA GLN A 71 -1.55 10.40 -11.73
C GLN A 71 -0.06 10.13 -11.53
N GLY A 72 0.72 10.21 -12.62
CA GLY A 72 2.13 9.82 -12.59
C GLY A 72 2.29 8.33 -12.30
N GLU A 73 3.06 7.98 -11.28
CA GLU A 73 3.27 6.59 -10.80
C GLU A 73 2.21 6.13 -9.78
N ALA A 74 1.28 7.01 -9.42
CA ALA A 74 0.22 6.76 -8.45
C ALA A 74 -1.16 6.70 -9.11
N ILE A 75 -2.17 6.27 -8.35
CA ILE A 75 -3.59 6.37 -8.71
C ILE A 75 -4.27 7.32 -7.72
N ASP A 76 -5.01 8.31 -8.21
CA ASP A 76 -5.83 9.14 -7.32
C ASP A 76 -7.04 8.33 -6.84
N ILE A 77 -7.03 8.00 -5.55
CA ILE A 77 -8.12 7.31 -4.87
C ILE A 77 -8.65 8.21 -3.76
N GLU A 78 -9.83 8.78 -4.01
CA GLU A 78 -10.54 9.66 -3.06
C GLU A 78 -9.70 10.88 -2.62
N GLY A 79 -8.96 11.47 -3.57
CA GLY A 79 -8.14 12.66 -3.37
C GLY A 79 -6.77 12.39 -2.73
N TRP A 80 -6.32 11.13 -2.76
CA TRP A 80 -4.99 10.72 -2.32
C TRP A 80 -4.26 10.01 -3.45
N PRO A 81 -3.05 10.44 -3.81
CA PRO A 81 -2.22 9.68 -4.73
C PRO A 81 -1.71 8.43 -3.99
N VAL A 82 -2.11 7.26 -4.49
CA VAL A 82 -1.75 5.96 -3.93
C VAL A 82 -0.75 5.28 -4.87
N GLN A 83 0.45 4.99 -4.35
CA GLN A 83 1.46 4.23 -5.07
C GLN A 83 1.39 2.77 -4.64
N PHE A 84 1.24 1.86 -5.62
CA PHE A 84 1.17 0.43 -5.37
C PHE A 84 2.54 -0.21 -5.62
N LEU A 85 3.11 -0.79 -4.57
CA LEU A 85 4.45 -1.36 -4.56
C LEU A 85 4.37 -2.87 -4.30
N PRO A 86 4.61 -3.72 -5.30
CA PRO A 86 4.60 -5.16 -5.09
C PRO A 86 5.77 -5.55 -4.18
N VAL A 87 5.56 -6.53 -3.30
CA VAL A 87 6.66 -7.12 -2.52
C VAL A 87 7.41 -8.16 -3.36
N PHE A 88 8.74 -8.08 -3.39
CA PHE A 88 9.60 -8.91 -4.24
C PHE A 88 10.84 -9.44 -3.52
N ASN A 89 10.90 -9.31 -2.19
CA ASN A 89 12.00 -9.82 -1.40
C ASN A 89 11.58 -10.11 0.05
N PRO A 90 12.32 -10.95 0.79
CA PRO A 90 11.94 -11.40 2.13
C PRO A 90 11.72 -10.27 3.14
N LEU A 91 12.46 -9.16 3.05
CA LEU A 91 12.29 -8.01 3.96
C LEU A 91 10.93 -7.34 3.75
N LEU A 92 10.50 -7.16 2.50
CA LEU A 92 9.20 -6.56 2.19
C LEU A 92 8.05 -7.50 2.53
N GLU A 93 8.23 -8.80 2.27
CA GLU A 93 7.26 -9.83 2.66
C GLU A 93 7.04 -9.82 4.18
N GLU A 94 8.13 -9.90 4.97
CA GLU A 94 8.06 -9.85 6.43
C GLU A 94 7.40 -8.54 6.92
N ALA A 95 7.75 -7.41 6.31
CA ALA A 95 7.21 -6.10 6.66
C ALA A 95 5.68 -6.02 6.45
N VAL A 96 5.14 -6.64 5.40
CA VAL A 96 3.69 -6.70 5.15
C VAL A 96 3.01 -7.71 6.07
N GLU A 97 3.61 -8.89 6.27
CA GLU A 97 3.07 -9.95 7.12
C GLU A 97 2.95 -9.52 8.59
N GLN A 98 4.00 -8.87 9.11
CA GLN A 98 4.08 -8.39 10.49
C GLN A 98 3.57 -6.96 10.65
N ALA A 99 2.96 -6.36 9.64
CA ALA A 99 2.39 -5.02 9.75
C ALA A 99 1.34 -4.95 10.87
N LYS A 100 1.37 -3.87 11.65
CA LYS A 100 0.52 -3.65 12.81
C LYS A 100 -0.85 -3.12 12.37
N GLU A 101 -1.92 -3.76 12.82
CA GLU A 101 -3.27 -3.21 12.64
C GLU A 101 -3.40 -1.89 13.44
N VAL A 102 -3.82 -0.84 12.74
CA VAL A 102 -4.15 0.46 13.32
C VAL A 102 -5.54 0.88 12.89
N ARG A 103 -6.11 1.85 13.59
CA ARG A 103 -7.40 2.43 13.24
C ARG A 103 -7.22 3.87 12.83
N PHE A 104 -7.55 4.18 11.57
CA PHE A 104 -7.68 5.54 11.08
C PHE A 104 -9.16 5.92 11.08
N GLN A 105 -9.55 6.79 12.01
CA GLN A 105 -10.95 7.13 12.29
C GLN A 105 -11.79 5.86 12.57
N ARG A 106 -12.68 5.44 11.67
CA ARG A 106 -13.48 4.21 11.82
C ARG A 106 -12.93 3.04 11.03
N THR A 107 -11.95 3.26 10.16
CA THR A 107 -11.43 2.26 9.22
C THR A 107 -10.16 1.63 9.76
N LYS A 108 -10.12 0.29 9.77
CA LYS A 108 -8.92 -0.48 10.12
C LYS A 108 -7.99 -0.55 8.91
N THR A 109 -6.68 -0.54 9.14
CA THR A 109 -5.65 -0.74 8.12
C THR A 109 -4.38 -1.27 8.79
N ASN A 110 -3.38 -1.67 8.01
CA ASN A 110 -2.11 -2.19 8.51
C ASN A 110 -0.99 -1.20 8.20
N VAL A 111 -0.11 -0.93 9.16
CA VAL A 111 1.05 -0.05 9.02
C VAL A 111 2.31 -0.85 9.34
N MET A 112 3.34 -0.75 8.51
CA MET A 112 4.62 -1.40 8.74
C MET A 112 5.23 -0.96 10.08
N GLN A 113 5.90 -1.89 10.77
CA GLN A 113 6.59 -1.57 12.02
C GLN A 113 7.81 -0.68 11.78
N ALA A 114 8.24 0.07 12.81
CA ALA A 114 9.31 1.05 12.70
C ALA A 114 10.63 0.43 12.21
N GLU A 115 10.96 -0.76 12.69
CA GLU A 115 12.16 -1.51 12.35
C GLU A 115 12.18 -1.88 10.87
N HIS A 116 11.04 -2.30 10.32
CA HIS A 116 10.90 -2.59 8.90
C HIS A 116 11.06 -1.32 8.06
N LEU A 117 10.44 -0.20 8.47
CA LEU A 117 10.58 1.08 7.76
C LEU A 117 12.04 1.52 7.69
N VAL A 118 12.77 1.43 8.80
CA VAL A 118 14.20 1.77 8.86
C VAL A 118 15.03 0.82 7.98
N ALA A 119 14.81 -0.49 8.09
CA ALA A 119 15.55 -1.48 7.31
C ALA A 119 15.34 -1.31 5.80
N ILE A 120 14.10 -1.03 5.38
CA ILE A 120 13.74 -0.78 3.98
C ILE A 120 14.46 0.47 3.46
N MET A 121 14.48 1.56 4.24
CA MET A 121 15.16 2.80 3.85
C MET A 121 16.68 2.62 3.74
N LEU A 122 17.30 1.90 4.69
CA LEU A 122 18.74 1.65 4.67
C LEU A 122 19.19 0.75 3.52
N ARG A 123 18.33 -0.15 3.03
CA ARG A 123 18.63 -1.01 1.89
C ARG A 123 18.54 -0.27 0.54
N GLN A 124 17.74 0.79 0.48
CA GLN A 124 17.54 1.60 -0.73
C GLN A 124 18.55 2.74 -0.86
N ALA A 125 19.29 3.05 0.21
CA ALA A 125 20.42 3.98 0.22
C ALA A 125 21.70 3.33 -0.32
#